data_AF-D4DU97-F1
#
_entry.id   AF-D4DU97-F1
#
_cell.length_a   1.000
_cell.length_b   1.000
_cell.length_c   1.000
_cell.angle_alpha   90.00
_cell.angle_beta   90.00
_cell.angle_gamma   90.00
#
_symmetry.space_group_name_H-M   'P 1'
#
loop_
_entity.id
_entity.type
_entity.pdbx_description
1 polymer ?
#
loop_
_entity_poly.entity_id
_entity_poly.type
_entity_poly.pdbx_seq_one_letter_code
_entity_poly.pdbx_strand_id
1 'polypeptide(L)'
;MAQETPFGGRLGLYAESLLAFWLQHAPHCRLLARNLTVSDGPNTLGALDFVAEIGSRLYHIELCCKYYGTDKALMDGLCGLNPHDRWPDKADKLTRQLALAHSEAGVRALAAAGIGHTAALHSASIVRGMLFAPSEARLPEPLNIHGWHGVFLHEWPSESPWGEECRYYPLPRTAYLAPARVAEGETLPWEEIRTLGGGLVAVLQRRPDGMWHESERVMKR
;
A
#
# COMPACT_ATOMS: atom_id res chain seq x y z
N MET A 1 8.88 15.12 6.43
CA MET A 1 7.62 14.58 7.00
C MET A 1 6.73 15.65 7.63
N ALA A 2 7.22 16.51 8.53
CA ALA A 2 6.39 17.52 9.20
C ALA A 2 5.67 18.50 8.24
N GLN A 3 6.31 18.86 7.12
CA GLN A 3 5.74 19.78 6.11
C GLN A 3 4.54 19.19 5.33
N GLU A 4 4.37 17.87 5.34
CA GLU A 4 3.29 17.17 4.60
C GLU A 4 2.19 16.66 5.56
N THR A 5 2.30 16.99 6.85
CA THR A 5 1.33 16.63 7.87
C THR A 5 0.31 17.77 8.04
N PRO A 6 -1.01 17.49 8.03
CA PRO A 6 -1.62 16.17 7.94
C PRO A 6 -1.68 15.65 6.49
N PHE A 7 -1.35 14.37 6.29
CA PHE A 7 -1.48 13.68 4.99
C PHE A 7 -2.95 13.57 4.50
N GLY A 8 -3.91 14.16 5.23
CA GLY A 8 -5.33 14.23 4.88
C GLY A 8 -6.00 12.87 4.74
N GLY A 9 -5.50 11.84 5.46
CA GLY A 9 -5.96 10.46 5.29
C GLY A 9 -5.54 9.83 3.95
N ARG A 10 -4.69 10.46 3.14
CA ARG A 10 -4.24 9.92 1.86
C ARG A 10 -3.09 8.94 2.08
N LEU A 11 -3.45 7.66 2.23
CA LEU A 11 -2.49 6.58 2.47
C LEU A 11 -1.32 6.54 1.47
N GLY A 12 -1.60 6.76 0.17
CA GLY A 12 -0.57 6.76 -0.87
C GLY A 12 0.53 7.79 -0.61
N LEU A 13 0.14 9.05 -0.39
CA LEU A 13 1.09 10.13 -0.08
C LEU A 13 1.85 9.86 1.22
N TYR A 14 1.18 9.30 2.24
CA TYR A 14 1.86 8.93 3.47
C TYR A 14 2.93 7.85 3.22
N ALA A 15 2.60 6.79 2.48
CA ALA A 15 3.54 5.74 2.13
C ALA A 15 4.73 6.27 1.31
N GLU A 16 4.46 7.12 0.31
CA GLU A 16 5.50 7.79 -0.48
C GLU A 16 6.43 8.63 0.39
N SER A 17 5.87 9.34 1.37
CA SER A 17 6.64 10.20 2.26
C SER A 17 7.54 9.41 3.21
N LEU A 18 7.07 8.24 3.69
CA LEU A 18 7.89 7.31 4.47
C LEU A 18 9.04 6.73 3.62
N LEU A 19 8.76 6.34 2.37
CA LEU A 19 9.81 5.82 1.49
C LEU A 19 10.82 6.89 1.11
N ALA A 20 10.39 8.12 0.80
CA ALA A 20 11.28 9.25 0.59
C ALA A 20 12.19 9.49 1.81
N PHE A 21 11.62 9.50 3.01
CA PHE A 21 12.40 9.64 4.24
C PHE A 21 13.46 8.55 4.34
N TRP A 22 13.10 7.29 4.10
CA TRP A 22 14.07 6.20 4.11
C TRP A 22 15.16 6.37 3.04
N LEU A 23 14.80 6.69 1.79
CA LEU A 23 15.75 6.92 0.69
C LEU A 23 16.69 8.11 0.93
N GLN A 24 16.25 9.12 1.69
CA GLN A 24 17.05 10.29 2.06
C GLN A 24 18.04 10.01 3.18
N HIS A 25 17.70 9.11 4.11
CA HIS A 25 18.46 8.93 5.35
C HIS A 25 19.19 7.59 5.46
N ALA A 26 18.83 6.59 4.66
CA ALA A 26 19.55 5.32 4.65
C ALA A 26 20.98 5.53 4.13
N PRO A 27 22.02 5.01 4.82
CA PRO A 27 23.42 5.35 4.55
C PRO A 27 23.94 4.86 3.20
N HIS A 28 23.23 3.94 2.56
CA HIS A 28 23.55 3.39 1.24
C HIS A 28 22.65 3.96 0.14
N CYS A 29 21.82 4.96 0.45
CA CYS A 29 20.87 5.55 -0.47
C CYS A 29 21.12 7.03 -0.66
N ARG A 30 20.75 7.55 -1.84
CA ARG A 30 20.66 8.97 -2.12
C ARG A 30 19.45 9.25 -2.98
N LEU A 31 18.45 9.93 -2.42
CA LEU A 31 17.28 10.38 -3.18
C LEU A 31 17.67 11.54 -4.11
N LEU A 32 17.45 11.38 -5.41
CA LEU A 32 17.80 12.36 -6.44
C LEU A 32 16.58 13.17 -6.90
N ALA A 33 15.44 12.50 -7.05
CA ALA A 33 14.17 13.14 -7.37
C ALA A 33 13.00 12.40 -6.74
N ARG A 34 11.91 13.14 -6.50
CA ARG A 34 10.62 12.63 -6.06
C ARG A 34 9.54 13.28 -6.92
N ASN A 35 8.58 12.50 -7.39
CA ASN A 35 7.47 12.96 -8.24
C ASN A 35 7.97 13.78 -9.44
N LEU A 36 9.00 13.28 -10.13
CA LEU A 36 9.59 13.96 -11.29
C LEU A 36 8.62 13.91 -12.47
N THR A 37 7.99 15.04 -12.78
CA THR A 37 7.05 15.14 -13.89
C THR A 37 7.72 14.84 -15.23
N VAL A 38 7.07 13.98 -16.02
CA VAL A 38 7.46 13.67 -17.39
C VAL A 38 6.41 14.22 -18.34
N SER A 39 6.83 15.09 -19.25
CA SER A 39 5.96 15.78 -20.20
C SER A 39 6.47 15.68 -21.63
N ASP A 40 5.54 15.76 -22.57
CA ASP A 40 5.81 15.93 -23.99
C ASP A 40 5.09 17.18 -24.51
N GLY A 41 5.85 18.26 -24.64
CA GLY A 41 5.31 19.60 -24.86
C GLY A 41 4.34 20.00 -23.73
N PRO A 42 3.09 20.40 -24.06
CA PRO A 42 2.10 20.77 -23.05
C PRO A 42 1.48 19.56 -22.31
N ASN A 43 1.71 18.34 -22.79
CA ASN A 43 1.04 17.15 -22.27
C ASN A 43 1.87 16.51 -21.15
N THR A 44 1.26 16.30 -19.98
CA THR A 44 1.88 15.49 -18.91
C THR A 44 1.63 14.02 -19.18
N LEU A 45 2.71 13.24 -19.37
CA LEU A 45 2.65 11.80 -19.60
C LEU A 45 2.59 11.01 -18.29
N GLY A 46 3.14 11.57 -17.21
CA GLY A 46 3.15 10.95 -15.89
C GLY A 46 4.18 11.61 -14.98
N ALA A 47 4.57 10.90 -13.93
CA ALA A 47 5.65 11.29 -13.05
C ALA A 47 6.41 10.04 -12.61
N LEU A 48 7.72 10.17 -12.44
CA LEU A 48 8.53 9.14 -11.81
C LEU A 48 8.44 9.35 -10.30
N ASP A 49 7.86 8.38 -9.58
CA ASP A 49 7.62 8.51 -8.13
C ASP A 49 8.93 8.83 -7.39
N PHE A 50 9.98 8.04 -7.65
CA PHE A 50 11.32 8.28 -7.09
C PHE A 50 12.42 7.96 -8.10
N VAL A 51 13.48 8.76 -8.03
CA VAL A 51 14.77 8.42 -8.63
C VAL A 51 15.81 8.48 -7.53
N ALA A 52 16.51 7.37 -7.31
CA ALA A 52 17.46 7.26 -6.20
C ALA A 52 18.66 6.39 -6.59
N GLU A 53 19.81 6.69 -6.00
CA GLU A 53 20.93 5.75 -5.97
C GLU A 53 20.76 4.84 -4.76
N ILE A 54 20.94 3.53 -4.97
CA ILE A 54 20.97 2.52 -3.92
C ILE A 54 22.25 1.70 -4.13
N GLY A 55 23.19 1.82 -3.18
CA GLY A 55 24.57 1.39 -3.37
C GLY A 55 25.21 2.17 -4.52
N SER A 56 25.66 1.47 -5.56
CA SER A 56 26.27 2.07 -6.75
C SER A 56 25.34 2.08 -7.97
N ARG A 57 24.05 1.80 -7.79
CA ARG A 57 23.08 1.64 -8.88
C ARG A 57 22.03 2.73 -8.84
N LEU A 58 21.67 3.23 -10.02
CA LEU A 58 20.61 4.20 -10.19
C LEU A 58 19.28 3.49 -10.44
N TYR A 59 18.26 3.83 -9.64
CA TYR A 59 16.92 3.28 -9.74
C TYR A 59 15.88 4.36 -10.01
N HIS A 60 14.99 4.08 -10.95
CA HIS A 60 13.63 4.60 -10.95
C HIS A 60 12.77 3.62 -10.14
N ILE A 61 12.04 4.13 -9.14
CA ILE A 61 11.24 3.31 -8.24
C ILE A 61 9.81 3.81 -8.26
N GLU A 62 8.87 2.93 -8.60
CA GLU A 62 7.42 3.16 -8.48
C GLU A 62 6.90 2.53 -7.18
N LEU A 63 6.12 3.29 -6.39
CA LEU A 63 5.54 2.80 -5.15
C LEU A 63 4.03 2.55 -5.33
N CYS A 64 3.61 1.33 -5.04
CA CYS A 64 2.20 0.97 -5.05
C CYS A 64 1.79 0.48 -3.66
N CYS A 65 0.78 1.13 -3.06
CA CYS A 65 0.18 0.71 -1.80
C CYS A 65 -1.31 0.41 -2.00
N LYS A 66 -1.72 -0.86 -1.97
CA LYS A 66 -3.07 -1.28 -2.35
C LYS A 66 -3.69 -2.33 -1.42
N TYR A 67 -4.97 -2.15 -1.14
CA TYR A 67 -5.75 -3.06 -0.30
C TYR A 67 -6.94 -3.45 -1.13
N TYR A 68 -7.03 -4.71 -1.53
CA TYR A 68 -8.06 -5.19 -2.43
C TYR A 68 -8.84 -6.32 -1.79
N GLY A 69 -10.17 -6.22 -1.86
CA GLY A 69 -11.08 -7.22 -1.36
C GLY A 69 -11.98 -7.76 -2.47
N THR A 70 -12.25 -9.06 -2.42
CA THR A 70 -13.22 -9.71 -3.29
C THR A 70 -13.91 -10.84 -2.55
N ASP A 71 -15.18 -11.07 -2.88
CA ASP A 71 -15.96 -12.27 -2.55
C ASP A 71 -15.88 -13.31 -3.67
N LYS A 72 -15.26 -12.98 -4.80
CA LYS A 72 -15.16 -13.84 -5.98
C LYS A 72 -13.85 -14.62 -5.97
N ALA A 73 -13.88 -15.83 -6.50
CA ALA A 73 -12.68 -16.65 -6.68
C ALA A 73 -11.72 -16.13 -7.78
N LEU A 74 -12.01 -15.00 -8.44
CA LEU A 74 -11.30 -14.51 -9.63
C LEU A 74 -10.64 -13.15 -9.39
N MET A 75 -9.42 -12.97 -9.93
CA MET A 75 -8.63 -11.74 -9.78
C MET A 75 -9.30 -10.48 -10.34
N ASP A 76 -10.10 -10.60 -11.40
CA ASP A 76 -10.79 -9.45 -12.01
C ASP A 76 -11.84 -8.81 -11.09
N GLY A 77 -12.26 -9.53 -10.05
CA GLY A 77 -13.14 -9.06 -9.00
C GLY A 77 -12.43 -8.30 -7.87
N LEU A 78 -11.10 -8.23 -7.87
CA LEU A 78 -10.33 -7.52 -6.85
C LEU A 78 -10.45 -6.01 -7.05
N CYS A 79 -11.06 -5.34 -6.07
CA CYS A 79 -11.11 -3.89 -6.01
C CYS A 79 -10.96 -3.37 -4.58
N GLY A 80 -10.62 -2.09 -4.46
CA GLY A 80 -10.32 -1.48 -3.17
C GLY A 80 -11.56 -1.19 -2.33
N LEU A 81 -11.36 -0.49 -1.21
CA LEU A 81 -12.47 0.11 -0.46
C LEU A 81 -13.32 1.04 -1.35
N ASN A 82 -12.68 1.72 -2.32
CA ASN A 82 -13.36 2.32 -3.45
C ASN A 82 -13.47 1.27 -4.59
N PRO A 83 -14.67 0.89 -5.04
CA PRO A 83 -14.86 -0.08 -6.12
C PRO A 83 -14.20 0.28 -7.45
N HIS A 84 -13.95 1.58 -7.70
CA HIS A 84 -13.24 2.03 -8.90
C HIS A 84 -11.73 1.78 -8.86
N ASP A 85 -11.15 1.48 -7.68
CA ASP A 85 -9.77 1.04 -7.58
C ASP A 85 -9.68 -0.46 -7.90
N ARG A 86 -9.74 -0.81 -9.18
CA ARG A 86 -9.66 -2.20 -9.65
C ARG A 86 -8.21 -2.66 -9.81
N TRP A 87 -7.94 -3.93 -9.51
CA TRP A 87 -6.60 -4.52 -9.66
C TRP A 87 -6.03 -4.41 -11.09
N PRO A 88 -6.75 -4.83 -12.17
CA PRO A 88 -6.18 -4.83 -13.52
C PRO A 88 -5.74 -3.44 -13.96
N ASP A 89 -6.57 -2.42 -13.72
CA ASP A 89 -6.26 -1.04 -14.10
C ASP A 89 -4.99 -0.51 -13.43
N LYS A 90 -4.72 -0.92 -12.17
CA LYS A 90 -3.52 -0.51 -11.45
C LYS A 90 -2.29 -1.31 -11.86
N ALA A 91 -2.44 -2.60 -12.15
CA ALA A 91 -1.36 -3.43 -12.67
C ALA A 91 -0.87 -2.89 -14.03
N ASP A 92 -1.79 -2.60 -14.94
CA ASP A 92 -1.48 -2.02 -16.25
C ASP A 92 -0.85 -0.63 -16.13
N LYS A 93 -1.36 0.20 -15.19
CA LYS A 93 -0.77 1.51 -14.91
C LYS A 93 0.67 1.38 -14.41
N LEU A 94 0.96 0.46 -13.48
CA LEU A 94 2.30 0.26 -12.93
C LEU A 94 3.29 -0.14 -14.04
N THR A 95 2.91 -1.07 -14.91
CA THR A 95 3.74 -1.48 -16.05
C THR A 95 4.08 -0.29 -16.95
N ARG A 96 3.10 0.57 -17.26
CA ARG A 96 3.34 1.79 -18.06
C ARG A 96 4.25 2.78 -17.34
N GLN A 97 4.06 3.01 -16.04
CA GLN A 97 4.91 3.95 -15.28
C GLN A 97 6.36 3.46 -15.19
N LEU A 98 6.59 2.17 -14.95
CA LEU A 98 7.94 1.59 -14.93
C LEU A 98 8.70 1.79 -16.26
N ALA A 99 7.99 1.76 -17.39
CA ALA A 99 8.55 2.02 -18.71
C ALA A 99 8.79 3.52 -18.98
N LEU A 100 8.12 4.42 -18.25
CA LEU A 100 8.13 5.87 -18.52
C LEU A 100 9.54 6.47 -18.44
N ALA A 101 10.35 6.03 -17.48
CA ALA A 101 11.72 6.51 -17.31
C ALA A 101 12.64 6.17 -18.51
N HIS A 102 12.28 5.17 -19.30
CA HIS A 102 13.02 4.74 -20.49
C HIS A 102 12.49 5.33 -21.80
N SER A 103 11.38 6.06 -21.76
CA SER A 103 10.89 6.82 -22.92
C SER A 103 11.80 8.02 -23.21
N GLU A 104 11.74 8.56 -24.43
CA GLU A 104 12.50 9.78 -24.76
C GLU A 104 12.14 10.95 -23.84
N ALA A 105 10.86 11.11 -23.52
CA ALA A 105 10.40 12.15 -22.59
C ALA A 105 10.94 11.93 -21.16
N GLY A 106 10.98 10.68 -20.69
CA GLY A 106 11.54 10.31 -19.39
C GLY A 106 13.04 10.60 -19.31
N VAL A 107 13.80 10.24 -20.36
CA VAL A 107 15.24 10.54 -20.46
C VAL A 107 15.48 12.05 -20.45
N ARG A 108 14.68 12.83 -21.20
CA ARG A 108 14.76 14.31 -21.18
C ARG A 108 14.44 14.88 -19.80
N ALA A 109 13.43 14.37 -19.12
CA ALA A 109 13.05 14.82 -17.77
C ALA A 109 14.16 14.55 -16.75
N LEU A 110 14.77 13.36 -16.79
CA LEU A 110 15.92 13.01 -15.94
C LEU A 110 17.12 13.92 -16.21
N ALA A 111 17.45 14.17 -17.48
CA ALA A 111 18.54 15.06 -17.86
C ALA A 111 18.28 16.51 -17.40
N ALA A 112 17.05 17.00 -17.54
CA ALA A 112 16.65 18.33 -17.06
C ALA A 112 16.73 18.46 -15.53
N ALA A 113 16.52 17.36 -14.80
CA ALA A 113 16.73 17.27 -13.36
C ALA A 113 18.20 17.11 -12.94
N GLY A 114 19.15 17.12 -13.90
CA GLY A 114 20.58 16.93 -13.62
C GLY A 114 20.96 15.49 -13.31
N ILE A 115 20.09 14.52 -13.60
CA ILE A 115 20.33 13.09 -13.37
C ILE A 115 20.91 12.48 -14.64
N GLY A 116 22.22 12.29 -14.65
CA GLY A 116 22.98 11.86 -15.82
C GLY A 116 22.67 10.43 -16.28
N HIS A 117 22.66 10.22 -17.59
CA HIS A 117 22.41 8.92 -18.23
C HIS A 117 23.67 8.02 -18.32
N THR A 118 24.73 8.33 -17.57
CA THR A 118 26.03 7.64 -17.66
C THR A 118 26.05 6.30 -16.93
N ALA A 119 25.08 6.06 -16.03
CA ALA A 119 24.85 4.78 -15.38
C ALA A 119 23.57 4.13 -15.96
N ALA A 120 23.57 2.80 -16.08
CA ALA A 120 22.37 2.06 -16.46
C ALA A 120 21.26 2.30 -15.43
N LEU A 121 20.17 2.95 -15.86
CA LEU A 121 18.98 3.15 -15.04
C LEU A 121 18.21 1.83 -14.92
N HIS A 122 17.91 1.42 -13.70
CA HIS A 122 17.04 0.28 -13.43
C HIS A 122 15.64 0.76 -13.01
N SER A 123 14.58 0.19 -13.58
CA SER A 123 13.23 0.39 -13.06
C SER A 123 12.85 -0.73 -12.10
N ALA A 124 12.31 -0.36 -10.93
CA ALA A 124 11.82 -1.28 -9.93
C ALA A 124 10.48 -0.80 -9.37
N SER A 125 9.68 -1.73 -8.84
CA SER A 125 8.48 -1.38 -8.08
C SER A 125 8.58 -1.90 -6.66
N ILE A 126 8.04 -1.12 -5.72
CA ILE A 126 7.75 -1.57 -4.37
C ILE A 126 6.25 -1.71 -4.26
N VAL A 127 5.76 -2.94 -4.23
CA VAL A 127 4.33 -3.24 -4.05
C VAL A 127 4.09 -3.61 -2.60
N ARG A 128 3.33 -2.77 -1.91
CA ARG A 128 2.84 -2.97 -0.55
C ARG A 128 1.33 -3.06 -0.55
N GLY A 129 0.77 -3.73 0.44
CA GLY A 129 -0.66 -3.96 0.45
C GLY A 129 -1.07 -5.26 1.11
N MET A 130 -2.36 -5.53 1.01
CA MET A 130 -2.97 -6.78 1.44
C MET A 130 -4.13 -7.15 0.52
N LEU A 131 -4.32 -8.45 0.37
CA LEU A 131 -5.47 -9.03 -0.33
C LEU A 131 -6.45 -9.56 0.72
N PHE A 132 -7.73 -9.35 0.47
CA PHE A 132 -8.80 -9.80 1.35
C PHE A 132 -9.73 -10.70 0.54
N ALA A 133 -9.98 -11.89 1.07
CA ALA A 133 -10.85 -12.88 0.47
C ALA A 133 -11.66 -13.59 1.56
N PRO A 134 -12.74 -14.32 1.24
CA PRO A 134 -13.41 -15.15 2.22
C PRO A 134 -12.42 -16.11 2.88
N SER A 135 -12.61 -16.44 4.16
CA SER A 135 -11.64 -17.21 4.96
C SER A 135 -11.25 -18.58 4.37
N GLU A 136 -12.12 -19.17 3.56
CA GLU A 136 -11.90 -20.47 2.90
C GLU A 136 -11.46 -20.35 1.43
N ALA A 137 -11.28 -19.13 0.92
CA ALA A 137 -10.95 -18.92 -0.48
C ALA A 137 -9.52 -19.37 -0.79
N ARG A 138 -9.38 -20.22 -1.82
CA ARG A 138 -8.08 -20.43 -2.45
C ARG A 138 -7.75 -19.21 -3.29
N LEU A 139 -6.68 -18.51 -2.92
CA LEU A 139 -6.18 -17.39 -3.71
C LEU A 139 -5.58 -17.93 -5.02
N PRO A 140 -6.02 -17.40 -6.17
CA PRO A 140 -5.53 -17.85 -7.47
C PRO A 140 -4.07 -17.41 -7.69
N GLU A 141 -3.30 -18.20 -8.46
CA GLU A 141 -2.03 -17.74 -9.01
C GLU A 141 -2.24 -16.50 -9.90
N PRO A 142 -1.27 -15.56 -9.98
CA PRO A 142 0.09 -15.60 -9.43
C PRO A 142 0.21 -14.96 -8.04
N LEU A 143 -0.85 -14.96 -7.22
CA LEU A 143 -0.80 -14.34 -5.90
C LEU A 143 0.19 -15.08 -4.99
N ASN A 144 1.06 -14.31 -4.32
CA ASN A 144 2.02 -14.88 -3.38
C ASN A 144 1.30 -15.38 -2.14
N ILE A 145 1.23 -16.71 -1.95
CA ILE A 145 0.58 -17.35 -0.79
C ILE A 145 1.20 -16.95 0.57
N HIS A 146 2.44 -16.48 0.57
CA HIS A 146 3.14 -15.99 1.76
C HIS A 146 2.98 -14.48 1.97
N GLY A 147 2.24 -13.81 1.08
CA GLY A 147 1.82 -12.42 1.27
C GLY A 147 0.88 -12.29 2.46
N TRP A 148 0.79 -11.09 3.02
CA TRP A 148 -0.22 -10.81 4.03
C TRP A 148 -1.60 -10.74 3.40
N HIS A 149 -2.46 -11.64 3.87
CA HIS A 149 -3.85 -11.74 3.46
C HIS A 149 -4.74 -11.51 4.68
N GLY A 150 -5.97 -11.11 4.40
CA GLY A 150 -7.00 -10.92 5.41
C GLY A 150 -8.34 -11.47 4.94
N VAL A 151 -9.34 -11.32 5.80
CA VAL A 151 -10.70 -11.77 5.53
C VAL A 151 -11.50 -10.66 4.87
N PHE A 152 -12.18 -10.96 3.78
CA PHE A 152 -13.16 -10.07 3.18
C PHE A 152 -14.56 -10.41 3.68
N LEU A 153 -15.30 -9.40 4.13
CA LEU A 153 -16.69 -9.50 4.52
C LEU A 153 -17.53 -8.49 3.73
N HIS A 154 -18.69 -8.94 3.23
CA HIS A 154 -19.68 -8.01 2.68
C HIS A 154 -20.54 -7.38 3.77
N GLU A 155 -20.92 -8.20 4.76
CA GLU A 155 -21.69 -7.79 5.91
C GLU A 155 -20.99 -8.27 7.18
N TRP A 156 -21.20 -7.55 8.28
CA TRP A 156 -20.71 -7.99 9.58
C TRP A 156 -21.59 -9.13 10.11
N PRO A 157 -21.01 -10.30 10.45
CA PRO A 157 -21.73 -11.34 11.16
C PRO A 157 -22.32 -10.86 12.49
N SER A 158 -23.43 -11.45 12.92
CA SER A 158 -24.08 -11.12 14.20
C SER A 158 -23.16 -11.36 15.40
N GLU A 159 -22.32 -12.40 15.32
CA GLU A 159 -21.35 -12.83 16.32
C GLU A 159 -19.95 -12.88 15.69
N SER A 160 -18.90 -12.75 16.50
CA SER A 160 -17.54 -12.78 15.97
C SER A 160 -17.12 -14.20 15.56
N PRO A 161 -16.56 -14.40 14.35
CA PRO A 161 -15.97 -15.69 13.96
C PRO A 161 -14.57 -15.94 14.55
N TRP A 162 -13.97 -14.98 15.28
CA TRP A 162 -12.58 -15.07 15.78
C TRP A 162 -12.45 -15.50 17.25
N GLY A 163 -13.57 -15.77 17.93
CA GLY A 163 -13.62 -16.20 19.33
C GLY A 163 -13.82 -15.05 20.33
N GLU A 164 -14.29 -15.40 21.53
CA GLU A 164 -14.72 -14.46 22.57
C GLU A 164 -13.58 -13.65 23.20
N GLU A 165 -12.36 -14.20 23.19
CA GLU A 165 -11.15 -13.55 23.75
C GLU A 165 -10.54 -12.49 22.82
N CYS A 166 -11.01 -12.41 21.57
CA CYS A 166 -10.51 -11.44 20.59
C CYS A 166 -11.14 -10.06 20.80
N ARG A 167 -10.30 -9.03 20.69
CA ARG A 167 -10.73 -7.63 20.62
C ARG A 167 -10.40 -7.05 19.26
N TYR A 168 -10.94 -5.88 18.96
CA TYR A 168 -10.86 -5.33 17.61
C TYR A 168 -10.39 -3.90 17.61
N TYR A 169 -9.80 -3.48 16.50
CA TYR A 169 -9.39 -2.09 16.32
C TYR A 169 -9.70 -1.62 14.90
N PRO A 170 -10.66 -0.69 14.72
CA PRO A 170 -10.90 -0.05 13.44
C PRO A 170 -9.68 0.75 13.04
N LEU A 171 -9.00 0.34 11.98
CA LEU A 171 -7.75 0.96 11.59
C LEU A 171 -8.01 2.37 11.02
N PRO A 172 -7.36 3.41 11.53
CA PRO A 172 -7.28 4.69 10.84
C PRO A 172 -6.58 4.51 9.50
N ARG A 173 -6.91 5.34 8.52
CA ARG A 173 -6.48 5.16 7.13
C ARG A 173 -4.96 5.05 6.95
N THR A 174 -4.18 5.78 7.74
CA THR A 174 -2.70 5.77 7.72
C THR A 174 -2.09 4.57 8.46
N ALA A 175 -2.84 3.93 9.37
CA ALA A 175 -2.40 2.74 10.11
C ALA A 175 -2.41 1.46 9.25
N TYR A 176 -2.89 1.53 8.01
CA TYR A 176 -2.98 0.35 7.15
C TYR A 176 -1.61 -0.24 6.80
N LEU A 177 -0.54 0.57 6.87
CA LEU A 177 0.82 0.18 6.45
C LEU A 177 1.51 -0.84 7.37
N ALA A 178 1.04 -0.99 8.61
CA ALA A 178 1.66 -1.85 9.60
C ALA A 178 0.60 -2.60 10.44
N PRO A 179 0.96 -3.70 11.11
CA PRO A 179 0.08 -4.36 12.08
C PRO A 179 -0.27 -3.43 13.23
N ALA A 180 -1.49 -3.56 13.74
CA ALA A 180 -1.87 -2.92 14.98
C ALA A 180 -1.12 -3.54 16.18
N ARG A 181 -0.58 -2.68 17.03
CA ARG A 181 -0.17 -2.97 18.40
C ARG A 181 -0.67 -1.83 19.27
N VAL A 182 -1.72 -2.07 20.02
CA VAL A 182 -2.47 -1.02 20.74
C VAL A 182 -2.72 -1.40 22.19
N ALA A 183 -2.97 -0.40 23.03
CA ALA A 183 -3.35 -0.62 24.42
C ALA A 183 -4.80 -1.11 24.50
N GLU A 184 -5.17 -1.79 25.59
CA GLU A 184 -6.52 -2.34 25.78
C GLU A 184 -7.62 -1.28 25.67
N GLY A 185 -7.39 -0.07 26.21
CA GLY A 185 -8.35 1.02 26.15
C GLY A 185 -8.63 1.57 24.74
N GLU A 186 -7.83 1.20 23.74
CA GLU A 186 -8.03 1.58 22.33
C GLU A 186 -8.84 0.53 21.56
N THR A 187 -9.06 -0.64 22.17
CA THR A 187 -9.70 -1.78 21.51
C THR A 187 -11.20 -1.83 21.79
N LEU A 188 -11.96 -2.26 20.80
CA LEU A 188 -13.42 -2.36 20.85
C LEU A 188 -13.88 -3.82 20.93
N PRO A 189 -15.03 -4.08 21.55
CA PRO A 189 -15.71 -5.37 21.47
C PRO A 189 -16.42 -5.52 20.11
N TRP A 190 -16.83 -6.74 19.76
CA TRP A 190 -17.42 -7.04 18.44
C TRP A 190 -18.71 -6.27 18.18
N GLU A 191 -19.50 -6.05 19.22
CA GLU A 191 -20.80 -5.39 19.17
C GLU A 191 -20.71 -3.97 18.63
N GLU A 192 -19.61 -3.27 18.90
CA GLU A 192 -19.34 -1.94 18.36
C GLU A 192 -18.83 -2.02 16.92
N ILE A 193 -17.97 -2.99 16.60
CA ILE A 193 -17.42 -3.17 15.24
C ILE A 193 -18.52 -3.42 14.22
N ARG A 194 -19.49 -4.29 14.53
CA ARG A 194 -20.56 -4.64 13.59
C ARG A 194 -21.51 -3.48 13.26
N THR A 195 -21.45 -2.36 14.01
CA THR A 195 -22.21 -1.14 13.68
C THR A 195 -21.50 -0.23 12.67
N LEU A 196 -20.23 -0.50 12.35
CA LEU A 196 -19.45 0.31 11.42
C LEU A 196 -19.92 0.08 9.98
N GLY A 197 -19.96 1.15 9.19
CA GLY A 197 -20.34 1.08 7.77
C GLY A 197 -19.34 0.31 6.89
N GLY A 198 -18.10 0.13 7.34
CA GLY A 198 -17.04 -0.60 6.63
C GLY A 198 -15.64 -0.08 6.92
N GLY A 199 -14.65 -0.60 6.18
CA GLY A 199 -13.24 -0.26 6.35
C GLY A 199 -12.37 -1.46 6.68
N LEU A 200 -11.18 -1.19 7.22
CA LEU A 200 -10.27 -2.23 7.71
C LEU A 200 -10.30 -2.30 9.23
N VAL A 201 -10.41 -3.51 9.76
CA VAL A 201 -10.42 -3.79 11.21
C VAL A 201 -9.34 -4.82 11.51
N ALA A 202 -8.52 -4.55 12.51
CA ALA A 202 -7.59 -5.53 13.05
C ALA A 202 -8.33 -6.42 14.07
N VAL A 203 -8.16 -7.73 13.96
CA VAL A 203 -8.49 -8.71 14.99
C VAL A 203 -7.26 -8.83 15.89
N LEU A 204 -7.46 -8.68 17.19
CA LEU A 204 -6.38 -8.54 18.15
C LEU A 204 -6.41 -9.66 19.18
N GLN A 205 -5.21 -10.11 19.53
CA GLN A 205 -4.97 -11.01 20.65
C GLN A 205 -4.01 -10.35 21.64
N ARG A 206 -4.26 -10.55 22.93
CA ARG A 206 -3.36 -10.09 23.98
C ARG A 206 -2.06 -10.89 23.94
N ARG A 207 -0.92 -10.21 23.98
CA ARG A 207 0.42 -10.83 24.02
C ARG A 207 1.07 -10.66 25.41
N PRO A 208 2.13 -11.43 25.73
CA PRO A 208 2.80 -11.35 27.02
C PRO A 208 3.40 -9.97 27.36
N ASP A 209 3.60 -9.10 26.37
CA ASP A 209 4.05 -7.72 26.57
C ASP A 209 2.93 -6.79 27.11
N GLY A 210 1.76 -7.34 27.41
CA GLY A 210 0.60 -6.63 27.94
C GLY A 210 -0.21 -5.87 26.88
N MET A 211 0.23 -5.87 25.63
CA MET A 211 -0.43 -5.16 24.53
C MET A 211 -1.31 -6.10 23.69
N TRP A 212 -2.20 -5.50 22.92
CA TRP A 212 -3.05 -6.20 21.96
C TRP A 212 -2.42 -6.11 20.57
N HIS A 213 -2.11 -7.25 19.98
CA HIS A 213 -1.43 -7.35 18.68
C HIS A 213 -2.35 -7.94 17.64
N GLU A 214 -2.26 -7.41 16.43
CA GLU A 214 -2.96 -7.93 15.27
C GLU A 214 -2.58 -9.39 14.99
N SER A 215 -3.58 -10.26 15.00
CA SER A 215 -3.49 -11.66 14.57
C SER A 215 -4.07 -11.84 13.17
N GLU A 216 -5.04 -11.02 12.80
CA GLU A 216 -5.68 -11.05 11.48
C GLU A 216 -6.25 -9.67 11.12
N ARG A 217 -6.50 -9.44 9.83
CA ARG A 217 -7.12 -8.21 9.35
C ARG A 217 -8.35 -8.51 8.53
N VAL A 218 -9.38 -7.71 8.73
CA VAL A 218 -10.66 -7.81 8.05
C VAL A 218 -10.88 -6.58 7.18
N MET A 219 -11.35 -6.78 5.96
CA MET A 219 -11.91 -5.72 5.13
C MET A 219 -13.42 -5.93 5.04
N LYS A 220 -14.21 -4.94 5.49
CA LYS A 220 -15.64 -4.88 5.21
C LYS A 220 -15.93 -3.83 4.16
N ARG A 221 -16.65 -4.24 3.11
CA ARG A 221 -17.18 -3.34 2.08
C ARG A 221 -18.66 -3.58 1.88
#